data_AF-A0A5K0W6I6-F1
#
_entry.id   AF-A0A5K0W6I6-F1
#
_cell.length_a   1.000
_cell.length_b   1.000
_cell.length_c   1.000
_cell.angle_alpha   90.00
_cell.angle_beta   90.00
_cell.angle_gamma   90.00
#
_symmetry.space_group_name_H-M   'P 1'
#
loop_
_entity.id
_entity.type
_entity.pdbx_description
1 polymer ?
#
loop_
_entity_poly.entity_id
_entity_poly.type
_entity_poly.pdbx_seq_one_letter_code
_entity_poly.pdbx_strand_id
1 'polypeptide(L)' 'LSVSKKLGEKKPQLFELDGPESLGSCLRIVGCVDDAPDLSEHDIQWYRVSPEDGKKEMIS' A
#
# COMPACT_ATOMS: atom_id res chain seq x y z
N LEU A 1 -12.86 2.42 12.19
CA LEU A 1 -13.27 1.41 11.19
C LEU A 1 -13.53 2.12 9.87
N SER A 2 -12.59 2.06 8.94
CA SER A 2 -12.87 2.11 7.50
C SER A 2 -11.58 1.72 6.79
N VAL A 3 -11.37 0.41 6.67
CA VAL A 3 -10.43 -0.13 5.67
C VAL A 3 -11.20 -0.11 4.36
N SER A 4 -10.70 0.64 3.39
CA SER A 4 -11.27 0.73 2.05
C SER A 4 -11.04 -0.58 1.30
N LYS A 5 -11.79 -1.63 1.66
CA LYS A 5 -11.82 -2.92 0.94
C LYS A 5 -12.70 -2.77 -0.30
N LYS A 6 -12.08 -2.42 -1.42
CA LYS A 6 -12.67 -2.61 -2.75
C LYS A 6 -11.62 -3.15 -3.72
N LEU A 7 -11.63 -4.48 -3.91
CA LEU A 7 -11.44 -5.17 -5.19
C LEU A 7 -11.62 -6.67 -4.89
N GLY A 8 -12.78 -7.27 -5.18
CA GLY A 8 -13.07 -7.79 -6.51
C GLY A 8 -12.17 -9.01 -6.75
N GLU A 9 -12.66 -10.21 -6.39
CA GLU A 9 -12.11 -11.55 -6.74
C GLU A 9 -10.61 -11.57 -7.07
N LYS A 10 -9.77 -11.22 -6.09
CA LYS A 10 -8.37 -10.87 -6.34
C LYS A 10 -7.46 -12.01 -5.90
N LYS A 11 -6.50 -12.37 -6.75
CA LYS A 11 -5.30 -13.18 -6.42
C LYS A 11 -4.84 -12.91 -4.98
N PRO A 12 -4.29 -13.91 -4.26
CA PRO A 12 -3.82 -13.73 -2.90
C PRO A 12 -2.99 -12.45 -2.83
N GLN A 13 -3.38 -11.55 -1.94
CA GLN A 13 -2.67 -10.30 -1.75
C GLN A 13 -1.31 -10.64 -1.17
N LEU A 14 -0.25 -10.51 -1.99
CA LEU A 14 1.11 -10.89 -1.60
C LEU A 14 1.73 -9.89 -0.62
N PHE A 15 1.28 -8.63 -0.67
CA PHE A 15 1.82 -7.53 0.13
C PHE A 15 0.73 -6.65 0.75
N GLU A 16 1.00 -6.13 1.95
CA GLU A 16 0.17 -5.16 2.67
C GLU A 16 1.01 -3.98 3.19
N LEU A 17 0.36 -2.87 3.52
CA LEU A 17 0.98 -1.74 4.23
C LEU A 17 0.84 -1.92 5.75
N ASP A 18 1.98 -1.98 6.44
CA ASP A 18 2.09 -2.02 7.89
C ASP A 18 2.55 -0.67 8.45
N GLY A 19 2.00 -0.30 9.61
CA GLY A 19 2.44 0.85 10.39
C GLY A 19 1.32 1.84 10.72
N PRO A 20 1.56 2.79 11.65
CA PRO A 20 0.56 3.78 12.04
C PRO A 20 0.31 4.82 10.94
N GLU A 21 -0.94 5.02 10.55
CA GLU A 21 -1.38 6.08 9.64
C GLU A 21 -1.44 7.44 10.37
N SER A 22 -0.30 7.92 10.84
CA SER A 22 -0.18 9.18 11.60
C SER A 22 1.09 9.93 11.25
N LEU A 23 1.04 11.26 11.31
CA LEU A 23 2.18 12.10 11.00
C LEU A 23 3.35 11.81 11.97
N GLY A 24 4.55 11.66 11.41
CA GLY A 24 5.76 11.31 12.17
C GLY A 24 6.01 9.81 12.30
N SER A 25 5.09 8.97 11.84
CA SER A 25 5.27 7.52 11.74
C SER A 25 5.80 7.10 10.36
N CYS A 26 6.19 5.82 10.25
CA CYS A 26 6.55 5.20 8.98
C CYS A 26 5.52 4.12 8.60
N LEU A 27 5.17 4.09 7.32
CA LEU A 27 4.44 2.99 6.70
C LEU A 27 5.43 2.14 5.90
N ARG A 28 5.27 0.82 5.94
CA ARG A 28 6.17 -0.15 5.29
C ARG A 28 5.35 -1.16 4.50
N ILE A 29 5.91 -1.67 3.42
CA ILE A 29 5.31 -2.78 2.67
C ILE A 29 5.81 -4.08 3.30
N VAL A 30 4.91 -5.00 3.63
CA VAL A 30 5.23 -6.31 4.22
C VAL A 30 4.59 -7.43 3.42
N GLY A 31 5.26 -8.58 3.35
CA GLY A 31 4.71 -9.79 2.73
C GLY A 31 3.60 -10.39 3.60
N CYS A 32 2.49 -10.80 2.98
CA CYS A 32 1.39 -11.46 3.66
C CYS A 32 1.56 -12.99 3.77
N VAL A 33 2.52 -13.56 3.04
CA VAL A 33 2.81 -14.99 2.97
C VAL A 33 4.32 -15.21 3.17
N ASP A 34 4.70 -16.33 3.78
CA ASP A 34 6.11 -16.69 4.01
C ASP A 34 6.95 -16.71 2.71
N ASP A 35 6.31 -16.99 1.57
CA ASP A 35 6.94 -17.09 0.25
C ASP A 35 6.73 -15.81 -0.60
N ALA A 36 6.53 -14.65 0.04
CA ALA A 36 6.41 -13.40 -0.71
C ALA A 36 7.77 -13.03 -1.34
N PRO A 37 7.81 -12.65 -2.64
CA PRO A 37 9.06 -12.28 -3.29
C PRO A 37 9.70 -11.05 -2.64
N ASP A 38 11.03 -10.92 -2.78
CA ASP A 38 11.76 -9.82 -2.17
C ASP A 38 11.38 -8.48 -2.81
N LEU A 39 11.26 -7.44 -1.98
CA LEU A 39 10.84 -6.12 -2.45
C LEU A 39 11.86 -5.47 -3.42
N SER A 40 13.14 -5.86 -3.37
CA SER A 40 14.17 -5.35 -4.28
C SER A 40 13.97 -5.76 -5.73
N GLU A 41 13.19 -6.83 -5.97
CA GLU A 41 12.86 -7.30 -7.32
C GLU A 41 11.67 -6.53 -7.92
N HIS A 42 11.05 -5.63 -7.16
CA HIS A 42 9.85 -4.90 -7.54
C HIS A 42 10.09 -3.38 -7.65
N ASP A 43 9.42 -2.79 -8.63
CA ASP A 43 9.28 -1.34 -8.72
C ASP A 43 8.19 -0.87 -7.75
N ILE A 44 8.57 -0.02 -6.80
CA ILE A 44 7.69 0.44 -5.72
C ILE A 44 7.47 1.94 -5.85
N GLN A 45 6.20 2.34 -5.91
CA GLN A 45 5.83 3.74 -6.07
C GLN A 45 4.75 4.15 -5.07
N TRP A 46 5.00 5.25 -4.35
CA TRP A 46 4.05 5.83 -3.42
C TRP A 46 3.18 6.89 -4.09
N TYR A 47 1.92 6.96 -3.62
CA TYR A 47 0.95 7.94 -4.08
C TYR A 47 0.24 8.57 -2.88
N ARG A 48 -0.08 9.85 -3.01
CA ARG A 48 -1.03 10.53 -2.11
C ARG A 48 -2.36 10.72 -2.82
N VAL A 49 -3.45 10.74 -2.07
CA VAL A 49 -4.76 11.09 -2.61
C VAL A 49 -4.92 12.61 -2.56
N SER A 50 -5.19 13.25 -3.70
CA SER A 50 -5.47 14.68 -3.76
C SER A 50 -6.77 14.99 -3.02
N PRO A 51 -6.78 16.01 -2.14
CA PRO A 51 -7.98 16.38 -1.39
C PRO A 51 -9.09 16.93 -2.30
N GLU A 52 -8.74 17.49 -3.46
CA GLU A 52 -9.67 18.20 -4.34
C GLU A 52 -10.48 17.26 -5.24
N ASP A 53 -9.83 16.23 -5.81
CA ASP A 53 -10.42 15.38 -6.85
C ASP A 53 -10.40 13.89 -6.46
N GLY A 54 -9.79 13.53 -5.34
CA GLY A 54 -9.63 12.13 -4.91
C GLY A 54 -8.71 11.30 -5.81
N LYS A 55 -8.10 11.93 -6.84
CA LYS A 55 -7.10 11.31 -7.70
C LYS A 55 -5.83 10.96 -6.92
N LYS A 56 -5.13 9.92 -7.37
CA LYS A 56 -3.83 9.55 -6.82
C LYS A 56 -2.74 10.35 -7.53
N GLU A 57 -1.93 11.07 -6.75
CA GLU A 57 -0.76 11.79 -7.22
C GLU A 57 0.50 11.07 -6.78
N MET A 58 1.40 10.85 -7.73
CA MET A 58 2.68 10.22 -7.49
C MET A 58 3.55 11.08 -6.57
N ILE A 59 4.20 10.45 -5.61
CA ILE A 59 5.21 11.09 -4.76
C ILE A 59 6.59 10.82 -5.39
N SER A 60 7.30 11.88 -5.76
CA SER A 60 8.63 11.78 -6.37
C SER A 60 9.73 11.42 -5.38
#